data_AF-A0AAQ0LLW6-F1
#
_entry.id   AF-A0AAQ0LLW6-F1
#
_cell.length_a   1.000
_cell.length_b   1.000
_cell.length_c   1.000
_cell.angle_alpha   90.00
_cell.angle_beta   90.00
_cell.angle_gamma   90.00
#
_symmetry.space_group_name_H-M   'P 1'
#
loop_
_entity.id
_entity.type
_entity.pdbx_description
1 polymer ?
#
loop_
_entity_poly.entity_id
_entity_poly.type
_entity_poly.pdbx_seq_one_letter_code
_entity_poly.pdbx_strand_id
1 'polypeptide(L)'
;MRWGSLYYKVGIPILHSEGNYIVYIFMNRRRNCYNGMIGFMFIVAILFFFSCQDDSVAVNQPDVLKPSDIPGYEKYYKPSEFAMMDMFSRDAKWSFYRHKQSEHFIVFWEVGFGKDPNAKSVSESMRVDVDDLLAKAEQFYLTNIETLKFAEVGQGKSYLDRYKMQIYLFYQEEWLATGSGYDDVIGALWINPSTCKPVGSTIAHEIGHSFQYQVYCDKLLNGAAKDFHQGFRYGFGPNGEGGNGFWEQCAQWQSLQTYPQELFGYHVDVWKANYHRHFNHEWMRYASYWLPYYWTQKHGVSVLGEIWKQSKYPEDPLMTYQRLYCKGKVATLYEELYDYATRMTTYDIDIVRKYVTESAKKYSTKLYASDGYYQVGYSSCPGSTGFNVISLDVPEAGSTVKVDFKGLDTGTSLASEDPGIIVNADGKKVGVATNYNRNNTAAGWRYGFVAVVNGVAQYAPMYQDKESVVSYIILEGTDKLFFVVMGAPEQYISHAWNEDETDDAQCPYKVKFEGTDLLN
;
A
#
# COMPACT_ATOMS: atom_id res chain seq x y z
N MET A 1 -5.61 -21.76 16.73
CA MET A 1 -5.81 -20.40 17.28
C MET A 1 -6.45 -19.56 16.19
N ARG A 2 -7.64 -19.01 16.44
CA ARG A 2 -8.40 -18.22 15.46
C ARG A 2 -7.77 -16.83 15.35
N TRP A 3 -7.16 -16.54 14.20
CA TRP A 3 -6.72 -15.19 13.86
C TRP A 3 -7.95 -14.41 13.36
N GLY A 4 -8.41 -13.43 14.13
CA GLY A 4 -9.37 -12.45 13.65
C GLY A 4 -8.61 -11.40 12.85
N SER A 5 -8.91 -11.27 11.56
CA SER A 5 -8.43 -10.17 10.73
C SER A 5 -8.91 -8.85 11.32
N LEU A 6 -8.00 -8.05 11.90
CA LEU A 6 -8.22 -6.63 12.04
C LEU A 6 -7.80 -5.96 10.74
N TYR A 7 -8.77 -5.69 9.87
CA TYR A 7 -8.60 -4.81 8.73
C TYR A 7 -8.60 -3.37 9.24
N TYR A 8 -7.42 -2.74 9.33
CA TYR A 8 -7.33 -1.32 9.66
C TYR A 8 -7.57 -0.46 8.41
N LYS A 9 -8.49 0.50 8.57
CA LYS A 9 -8.71 1.61 7.64
C LYS A 9 -7.56 2.61 7.81
N VAL A 10 -6.50 2.45 7.04
CA VAL A 10 -5.58 3.56 6.77
C VAL A 10 -6.13 4.26 5.53
N GLY A 11 -7.09 5.16 5.77
CA GLY A 11 -7.41 6.16 4.76
C GLY A 11 -6.26 7.16 4.71
N ILE A 12 -5.93 7.65 3.52
CA ILE A 12 -5.03 8.80 3.34
C ILE A 12 -5.43 9.86 4.38
N PRO A 13 -4.55 10.31 5.28
CA PRO A 13 -4.84 11.47 6.10
C PRO A 13 -4.79 12.69 5.17
N ILE A 14 -5.91 12.97 4.51
CA ILE A 14 -6.18 14.29 3.95
C ILE A 14 -6.44 15.18 5.16
N LEU A 15 -5.36 15.69 5.76
CA LEU A 15 -5.43 16.79 6.70
C LEU A 15 -5.88 18.03 5.90
N HIS A 16 -7.20 18.18 5.76
CA HIS A 16 -7.78 19.47 5.43
C HIS A 16 -7.43 20.42 6.57
N SER A 17 -6.58 21.40 6.26
CA SER A 17 -6.27 22.51 7.14
C SER A 17 -7.46 23.46 7.23
N GLU A 18 -8.51 23.08 7.94
CA GLU A 18 -9.46 24.04 8.49
C GLU A 18 -9.78 23.63 9.92
N GLY A 19 -9.35 24.47 10.86
CA GLY A 19 -9.50 24.24 12.29
C GLY A 19 -10.97 24.08 12.67
N ASN A 20 -11.28 23.01 13.41
CA ASN A 20 -12.06 23.03 14.64
C ASN A 20 -12.11 21.62 15.21
N TYR A 21 -11.61 21.48 16.44
CA TYR A 21 -11.68 20.27 17.24
C TYR A 21 -13.13 19.80 17.42
N ILE A 22 -13.45 18.56 17.04
CA ILE A 22 -14.61 17.84 17.57
C ILE A 22 -14.08 16.78 18.53
N VAL A 23 -14.16 17.11 19.83
CA VAL A 23 -13.95 16.17 20.93
C VAL A 23 -15.19 15.29 21.04
N TYR A 24 -15.04 13.97 20.90
CA TYR A 24 -16.08 13.03 21.32
C TYR A 24 -16.13 12.98 22.85
N ILE A 25 -17.00 13.78 23.46
CA ILE A 25 -17.37 13.66 24.88
C ILE A 25 -18.60 12.76 24.98
N PHE A 26 -18.44 11.61 25.63
CA PHE A 26 -19.55 10.82 26.15
C PHE A 26 -20.29 11.63 27.23
N MET A 27 -21.48 12.14 26.90
CA MET A 27 -22.39 12.76 27.87
C MET A 27 -23.04 11.68 28.74
N ASN A 28 -22.67 11.63 30.01
CA ASN A 28 -23.50 11.02 31.04
C ASN A 28 -24.19 12.13 31.85
N ARG A 29 -25.52 12.12 31.83
CA ARG A 29 -26.39 13.11 32.49
C ARG A 29 -26.14 13.15 34.00
N ARG A 30 -26.03 14.35 34.57
CA ARG A 30 -26.73 14.73 35.82
C ARG A 30 -26.89 16.26 35.91
N ARG A 31 -28.12 16.67 36.23
CA ARG A 31 -28.59 18.06 36.42
C ARG A 31 -28.08 18.63 37.76
N ASN A 32 -27.78 19.93 37.80
CA ASN A 32 -28.56 20.96 38.54
C ASN A 32 -27.77 22.28 38.76
N CYS A 33 -28.44 23.37 38.37
CA CYS A 33 -28.62 24.66 39.07
C CYS A 33 -27.40 25.39 39.70
N TYR A 34 -27.06 26.61 39.26
CA TYR A 34 -27.66 27.88 39.74
C TYR A 34 -27.00 29.12 39.06
N ASN A 35 -27.80 30.19 39.02
CA ASN A 35 -27.58 31.52 38.46
C ASN A 35 -26.41 32.32 39.06
N GLY A 36 -25.96 33.36 38.33
CA GLY A 36 -25.78 34.69 38.97
C GLY A 36 -24.60 35.55 38.53
N MET A 37 -24.87 36.45 37.58
CA MET A 37 -24.49 37.88 37.53
C MET A 37 -23.04 38.38 37.72
N ILE A 38 -22.64 39.07 36.65
CA ILE A 38 -21.65 40.15 36.44
C ILE A 38 -21.68 41.27 37.50
N GLY A 39 -20.50 41.86 37.80
CA GLY A 39 -20.38 43.30 38.06
C GLY A 39 -19.19 43.80 38.90
N PHE A 40 -18.27 44.55 38.24
CA PHE A 40 -17.65 45.86 38.66
C PHE A 40 -16.84 45.93 40.00
N MET A 41 -15.78 46.71 40.25
CA MET A 41 -14.98 47.79 39.61
C MET A 41 -13.79 48.15 40.57
N PHE A 42 -12.69 48.72 40.04
CA PHE A 42 -11.77 49.74 40.63
C PHE A 42 -10.71 49.34 41.69
N ILE A 43 -9.56 50.02 41.88
CA ILE A 43 -8.60 50.83 41.08
C ILE A 43 -7.42 51.16 42.05
N VAL A 44 -6.18 51.12 41.54
CA VAL A 44 -4.95 51.88 41.93
C VAL A 44 -4.33 51.74 43.33
N ALA A 45 -3.05 51.34 43.35
CA ALA A 45 -1.97 52.11 43.99
C ALA A 45 -0.62 51.78 43.34
N ILE A 46 -0.09 52.73 42.55
CA ILE A 46 1.30 52.83 42.13
C ILE A 46 2.01 53.71 43.16
N LEU A 47 3.19 53.29 43.62
CA LEU A 47 4.43 54.09 43.80
C LEU A 47 5.32 53.39 44.83
N PHE A 48 6.45 52.83 44.39
CA PHE A 48 7.78 53.17 44.89
C PHE A 48 8.80 52.55 43.92
N PHE A 49 9.47 53.43 43.17
CA PHE A 49 10.59 53.10 42.31
C PHE A 49 11.87 53.70 42.92
N PHE A 50 12.94 52.92 42.82
CA PHE A 50 14.37 53.21 42.97
C PHE A 50 15.02 53.19 44.37
N SER A 51 15.72 52.08 44.61
CA SER A 51 17.15 52.09 44.94
C SER A 51 17.76 50.75 44.52
N CYS A 52 18.59 50.76 43.47
CA CYS A 52 19.35 49.62 42.99
C CYS A 52 20.40 49.16 44.00
N GLN A 53 20.62 47.85 44.09
CA GLN A 53 21.98 47.32 44.08
C GLN A 53 21.97 45.95 43.40
N ASP A 54 22.68 45.91 42.27
CA ASP A 54 23.02 44.70 41.54
C ASP A 54 23.89 43.80 42.41
N ASP A 55 23.29 42.72 42.89
CA ASP A 55 24.01 41.49 43.20
C ASP A 55 23.49 40.40 42.24
N SER A 56 23.80 40.56 40.95
CA SER A 56 23.73 39.44 40.01
C SER A 56 24.86 38.46 40.33
N VAL A 57 24.74 37.76 41.46
CA VAL A 57 25.38 36.46 41.60
C VAL A 57 24.78 35.63 40.47
N ALA A 58 25.59 35.35 39.45
CA ALA A 58 25.27 34.38 38.43
C ALA A 58 25.05 33.04 39.14
N VAL A 59 23.81 32.78 39.53
CA VAL A 59 23.34 31.44 39.83
C VAL A 59 23.54 30.68 38.53
N ASN A 60 24.56 29.83 38.47
CA ASN A 60 24.67 28.81 37.43
C ASN A 60 23.40 27.97 37.51
N GLN A 61 22.39 28.35 36.72
CA GLN A 61 21.23 27.54 36.43
C GLN A 61 21.76 26.25 35.79
N PRO A 62 21.38 25.06 36.30
CA PRO A 62 21.90 23.81 35.77
C PRO A 62 21.54 23.68 34.29
N ASP A 63 22.56 23.53 33.45
CA ASP A 63 22.59 23.12 32.03
C ASP A 63 21.23 23.09 31.32
N VAL A 64 20.72 24.26 30.93
CA VAL A 64 19.61 24.35 29.97
C VAL A 64 20.16 24.01 28.60
N LEU A 65 19.73 22.86 28.06
CA LEU A 65 20.03 22.41 26.70
C LEU A 65 19.61 23.47 25.67
N LYS A 66 20.50 23.77 24.73
CA LYS A 66 20.30 24.75 23.65
C LYS A 66 20.48 24.08 22.29
N PRO A 67 19.99 24.69 21.19
CA PRO A 67 20.24 24.22 19.83
C PRO A 67 21.73 23.93 19.52
N SER A 68 22.64 24.75 20.02
CA SER A 68 24.10 24.60 19.83
C SER A 68 24.68 23.31 20.42
N ASP A 69 23.96 22.70 21.35
CA ASP A 69 24.41 21.50 22.06
C ASP A 69 24.01 20.22 21.32
N ILE A 70 23.19 20.35 20.27
CA ILE A 70 22.70 19.22 19.46
C ILE A 70 23.49 19.16 18.15
N PRO A 71 24.37 18.16 17.96
CA PRO A 71 25.11 18.01 16.71
C PRO A 71 24.17 17.89 15.51
N GLY A 72 24.36 18.72 14.49
CA GLY A 72 23.52 18.69 13.29
C GLY A 72 22.09 19.18 13.50
N TYR A 73 21.83 20.03 14.51
CA TYR A 73 20.51 20.60 14.77
C TYR A 73 19.88 21.27 13.54
N GLU A 74 20.69 21.89 12.68
CA GLU A 74 20.23 22.50 11.44
C GLU A 74 19.57 21.51 10.46
N LYS A 75 19.84 20.20 10.63
CA LYS A 75 19.20 19.12 9.86
C LYS A 75 17.87 18.66 10.46
N TYR A 76 17.42 19.25 11.56
CA TYR A 76 16.09 19.02 12.11
C TYR A 76 15.10 20.04 11.53
N TYR A 77 14.07 19.55 10.84
CA TYR A 77 12.91 20.36 10.49
C TYR A 77 11.91 20.31 11.65
N LYS A 78 11.53 21.46 12.22
CA LYS A 78 10.51 21.54 13.26
C LYS A 78 9.11 21.59 12.62
N PRO A 79 8.28 20.52 12.73
CA PRO A 79 6.93 20.53 12.21
C PRO A 79 6.07 21.65 12.81
N SER A 80 5.13 22.14 12.00
CA SER A 80 4.19 23.20 12.37
C SER A 80 3.33 22.82 13.58
N GLU A 81 2.96 21.54 13.70
CA GLU A 81 2.26 21.00 14.87
C GLU A 81 3.06 21.21 16.17
N PHE A 82 4.39 21.24 16.09
CA PHE A 82 5.25 21.42 17.26
C PHE A 82 5.69 22.86 17.45
N ALA A 83 5.16 23.83 16.69
CA ALA A 83 5.59 25.23 16.73
C ALA A 83 5.68 25.78 18.17
N MET A 84 4.67 25.52 18.99
CA MET A 84 4.57 25.95 20.39
C MET A 84 5.26 25.01 21.40
N MET A 85 5.77 23.86 20.95
CA MET A 85 6.48 22.92 21.82
C MET A 85 7.91 23.39 22.07
N ASP A 86 8.25 23.56 23.34
CA ASP A 86 9.65 23.74 23.77
C ASP A 86 10.35 22.38 23.84
N MET A 87 10.89 21.92 22.72
CA MET A 87 11.59 20.64 22.63
C MET A 87 12.93 20.61 23.40
N PHE A 88 13.36 21.73 23.98
CA PHE A 88 14.51 21.81 24.87
C PHE A 88 14.11 21.78 26.36
N SER A 89 12.83 21.59 26.65
CA SER A 89 12.35 21.23 27.98
C SER A 89 12.43 19.72 28.20
N ARG A 90 12.76 19.30 29.43
CA ARG A 90 12.69 17.90 29.85
C ARG A 90 11.25 17.37 29.85
N ASP A 91 10.28 18.25 29.99
CA ASP A 91 8.86 17.90 30.15
C ASP A 91 8.10 17.87 28.82
N ALA A 92 8.68 18.40 27.74
CA ALA A 92 8.07 18.33 26.43
C ALA A 92 7.88 16.89 25.97
N LYS A 93 6.78 16.61 25.28
CA LYS A 93 6.47 15.26 24.76
C LYS A 93 7.63 14.71 23.93
N TRP A 94 8.04 15.48 22.92
CA TRP A 94 9.22 15.24 22.11
C TRP A 94 10.31 16.21 22.55
N SER A 95 11.45 15.67 22.98
CA SER A 95 12.49 16.46 23.64
C SER A 95 13.89 16.05 23.18
N PHE A 96 14.78 17.01 22.98
CA PHE A 96 16.19 16.76 22.72
C PHE A 96 16.94 16.18 23.95
N TYR A 97 16.32 16.10 25.12
CA TYR A 97 16.86 15.26 26.21
C TYR A 97 16.61 13.76 26.02
N ARG A 98 15.72 13.39 25.09
CA ARG A 98 15.25 12.03 24.80
C ARG A 98 15.20 11.82 23.30
N HIS A 99 16.39 11.88 22.71
CA HIS A 99 16.57 11.69 21.29
C HIS A 99 17.85 10.90 21.01
N LYS A 100 17.88 10.29 19.83
CA LYS A 100 19.08 9.70 19.23
C LYS A 100 19.00 9.89 17.74
N GLN A 101 20.13 9.94 17.05
CA GLN A 101 20.15 10.20 15.62
C GLN A 101 21.26 9.43 14.92
N SER A 102 21.02 9.15 13.65
CA SER A 102 21.96 8.60 12.68
C SER A 102 22.24 9.65 11.59
N GLU A 103 22.75 9.23 10.42
CA GLU A 103 23.03 10.15 9.31
C GLU A 103 21.75 10.77 8.75
N HIS A 104 20.72 9.95 8.53
CA HIS A 104 19.48 10.32 7.84
C HIS A 104 18.25 10.38 8.75
N PHE A 105 18.33 9.92 10.01
CA PHE A 105 17.19 9.88 10.94
C PHE A 105 17.44 10.55 12.28
N ILE A 106 16.36 11.07 12.88
CA ILE A 106 16.29 11.47 14.30
C ILE A 106 15.11 10.73 14.94
N VAL A 107 15.38 9.99 16.03
CA VAL A 107 14.39 9.32 16.85
C VAL A 107 14.16 10.14 18.11
N PHE A 108 12.90 10.50 18.38
CA PHE A 108 12.44 11.03 19.67
C PHE A 108 11.59 9.99 20.39
N TRP A 109 11.60 10.00 21.73
CA TRP A 109 10.73 9.12 22.51
C TRP A 109 10.08 9.82 23.70
N GLU A 110 8.90 9.32 24.06
CA GLU A 110 8.11 9.86 25.16
C GLU A 110 8.79 9.67 26.52
N VAL A 111 8.38 10.50 27.50
CA VAL A 111 8.98 10.52 28.85
C VAL A 111 8.93 9.18 29.59
N GLY A 112 7.96 8.31 29.27
CA GLY A 112 7.77 7.00 29.91
C GLY A 112 8.98 6.05 29.75
N PHE A 113 9.77 6.19 28.69
CA PHE A 113 10.99 5.40 28.50
C PHE A 113 12.17 5.86 29.37
N GLY A 114 12.10 7.05 29.96
CA GLY A 114 13.24 7.68 30.62
C GLY A 114 14.33 8.10 29.62
N LYS A 115 15.60 7.99 30.04
CA LYS A 115 16.76 8.43 29.24
C LYS A 115 17.19 7.44 28.15
N ASP A 116 16.81 6.18 28.29
CA ASP A 116 17.24 5.10 27.39
C ASP A 116 16.09 4.09 27.25
N PRO A 117 15.45 4.01 26.07
CA PRO A 117 14.37 3.06 25.80
C PRO A 117 14.76 1.59 25.96
N ASN A 118 16.05 1.24 25.96
CA ASN A 118 16.51 -0.13 26.17
C ASN A 118 16.96 -0.41 27.62
N ALA A 119 16.85 0.57 28.52
CA ALA A 119 17.32 0.42 29.89
C ALA A 119 16.60 -0.69 30.65
N LYS A 120 17.31 -1.32 31.60
CA LYS A 120 16.72 -2.35 32.48
C LYS A 120 15.54 -1.85 33.31
N SER A 121 15.45 -0.54 33.55
CA SER A 121 14.34 0.11 34.24
C SER A 121 13.05 0.17 33.41
N VAL A 122 13.14 0.08 32.09
CA VAL A 122 11.97 -0.03 31.20
C VAL A 122 11.48 -1.48 31.20
N SER A 123 10.16 -1.68 31.26
CA SER A 123 9.59 -3.04 31.22
C SER A 123 9.96 -3.74 29.92
N GLU A 124 10.11 -5.06 29.96
CA GLU A 124 10.56 -5.84 28.81
C GLU A 124 9.64 -5.68 27.58
N SER A 125 8.32 -5.59 27.79
CA SER A 125 7.34 -5.32 26.71
C SER A 125 7.54 -3.95 26.06
N MET A 126 8.04 -2.97 26.82
CA MET A 126 8.22 -1.60 26.36
C MET A 126 9.64 -1.31 25.86
N ARG A 127 10.65 -2.12 26.15
CA ARG A 127 12.03 -1.82 25.71
C ARG A 127 12.15 -1.67 24.20
N VAL A 128 12.96 -0.73 23.73
CA VAL A 128 13.33 -0.61 22.31
C VAL A 128 14.82 -0.37 22.21
N ASP A 129 15.51 -1.18 21.42
CA ASP A 129 16.88 -0.92 21.05
C ASP A 129 16.93 0.14 19.94
N VAL A 130 17.19 1.39 20.34
CA VAL A 130 17.22 2.52 19.40
C VAL A 130 18.45 2.46 18.48
N ASP A 131 19.53 1.78 18.88
CA ASP A 131 20.68 1.57 18.01
C ASP A 131 20.34 0.61 16.87
N ASP A 132 19.70 -0.51 17.18
CA ASP A 132 19.21 -1.45 16.16
C ASP A 132 18.18 -0.78 15.23
N LEU A 133 17.24 -0.01 15.79
CA LEU A 133 16.26 0.75 15.01
C LEU A 133 16.92 1.71 14.02
N LEU A 134 17.88 2.53 14.47
CA LEU A 134 18.58 3.47 13.61
C LEU A 134 19.42 2.73 12.55
N ALA A 135 20.15 1.67 12.93
CA ALA A 135 20.94 0.90 11.98
C ALA A 135 20.09 0.28 10.87
N LYS A 136 18.90 -0.24 11.22
CA LYS A 136 17.93 -0.77 10.25
C LYS A 136 17.28 0.33 9.41
N ALA A 137 16.92 1.46 10.01
CA ALA A 137 16.36 2.60 9.29
C ALA A 137 17.33 3.11 8.22
N GLU A 138 18.63 3.20 8.53
CA GLU A 138 19.68 3.54 7.56
C GLU A 138 19.77 2.53 6.41
N GLN A 139 19.69 1.23 6.70
CA GLN A 139 19.63 0.21 5.65
C GLN A 139 18.43 0.42 4.72
N PHE A 140 17.24 0.70 5.26
CA PHE A 140 16.04 0.91 4.46
C PHE A 140 16.10 2.23 3.67
N TYR A 141 16.72 3.26 4.22
CA TYR A 141 16.99 4.52 3.52
C TYR A 141 17.88 4.30 2.32
N LEU A 142 19.02 3.60 2.49
CA LEU A 142 19.92 3.26 1.40
C LEU A 142 19.22 2.43 0.32
N THR A 143 18.38 1.46 0.69
CA THR A 143 17.56 0.73 -0.29
C THR A 143 16.71 1.70 -1.13
N ASN A 144 15.99 2.62 -0.48
CA ASN A 144 15.09 3.55 -1.18
C ASN A 144 15.81 4.60 -2.04
N ILE A 145 17.01 5.04 -1.64
CA ILE A 145 17.82 6.03 -2.37
C ILE A 145 18.69 5.37 -3.43
N GLU A 146 19.49 4.38 -3.06
CA GLU A 146 20.54 3.82 -3.91
C GLU A 146 20.00 2.79 -4.88
N THR A 147 19.01 1.99 -4.46
CA THR A 147 18.43 0.91 -5.29
C THR A 147 17.14 1.36 -5.96
N LEU A 148 16.15 1.80 -5.19
CA LEU A 148 14.78 2.03 -5.69
C LEU A 148 14.57 3.42 -6.31
N LYS A 149 15.50 4.35 -6.08
CA LYS A 149 15.53 5.71 -6.68
C LYS A 149 14.28 6.56 -6.42
N PHE A 150 13.68 6.45 -5.22
CA PHE A 150 12.50 7.24 -4.84
C PHE A 150 12.77 8.73 -4.66
N ALA A 151 14.02 9.11 -4.34
CA ALA A 151 14.45 10.51 -4.26
C ALA A 151 15.82 10.73 -4.91
N GLU A 152 16.13 11.98 -5.25
CA GLU A 152 17.40 12.41 -5.84
C GLU A 152 18.14 13.35 -4.87
N VAL A 153 19.07 12.76 -4.11
CA VAL A 153 19.91 13.47 -3.13
C VAL A 153 21.25 13.90 -3.73
N GLY A 154 21.91 14.87 -3.08
CA GLY A 154 23.19 15.46 -3.48
C GLY A 154 23.10 16.51 -4.58
N GLN A 155 21.90 16.88 -5.02
CA GLN A 155 21.67 17.81 -6.13
C GLN A 155 20.83 19.04 -5.75
N GLY A 156 20.44 19.17 -4.48
CA GLY A 156 19.55 20.25 -4.01
C GLY A 156 18.11 20.08 -4.45
N LYS A 157 17.74 18.89 -4.94
CA LYS A 157 16.40 18.56 -5.46
C LYS A 157 15.52 17.84 -4.45
N SER A 158 16.08 17.40 -3.33
CA SER A 158 15.33 16.73 -2.27
C SER A 158 15.44 17.49 -0.96
N TYR A 159 14.35 17.53 -0.18
CA TYR A 159 14.45 18.02 1.20
C TYR A 159 15.35 17.12 2.07
N LEU A 160 15.61 15.89 1.65
CA LEU A 160 16.58 15.00 2.29
C LEU A 160 18.02 15.53 2.23
N ASP A 161 18.33 16.46 1.32
CA ASP A 161 19.63 17.18 1.32
C ASP A 161 19.76 18.14 2.50
N ARG A 162 18.64 18.53 3.11
CA ARG A 162 18.56 19.55 4.16
C ARG A 162 18.21 18.94 5.51
N TYR A 163 17.29 17.97 5.53
CA TYR A 163 16.67 17.48 6.74
C TYR A 163 16.75 15.97 6.89
N LYS A 164 16.84 15.52 8.15
CA LYS A 164 16.70 14.11 8.52
C LYS A 164 15.23 13.74 8.65
N MET A 165 14.89 12.52 8.25
CA MET A 165 13.59 11.93 8.53
C MET A 165 13.39 11.73 10.03
N GLN A 166 12.15 11.79 10.50
CA GLN A 166 11.83 11.87 11.92
C GLN A 166 11.07 10.62 12.38
N ILE A 167 11.49 10.02 13.49
CA ILE A 167 10.85 8.84 14.09
C ILE A 167 10.37 9.20 15.50
N TYR A 168 9.10 8.94 15.78
CA TYR A 168 8.46 9.23 17.06
C TYR A 168 8.04 7.95 17.75
N LEU A 169 8.73 7.60 18.83
CA LEU A 169 8.49 6.39 19.62
C LEU A 169 7.54 6.67 20.79
N PHE A 170 6.32 6.13 20.69
CA PHE A 170 5.24 6.26 21.68
C PHE A 170 5.38 5.24 22.80
N TYR A 171 5.13 5.67 24.03
CA TYR A 171 5.09 4.80 25.20
C TYR A 171 3.68 4.23 25.37
N GLN A 172 3.32 3.27 24.52
CA GLN A 172 2.07 2.51 24.61
C GLN A 172 2.24 1.04 24.21
N GLU A 173 1.33 0.19 24.70
CA GLU A 173 1.27 -1.24 24.33
C GLU A 173 0.42 -1.48 23.06
N GLU A 174 -0.56 -0.61 22.79
CA GLU A 174 -1.38 -0.70 21.58
C GLU A 174 -0.51 -0.53 20.32
N TRP A 175 -0.65 -1.48 19.39
CA TRP A 175 0.15 -1.53 18.17
C TRP A 175 0.05 -0.21 17.40
N LEU A 176 1.21 0.34 17.04
CA LEU A 176 1.33 1.54 16.22
C LEU A 176 2.56 1.40 15.33
N ALA A 177 2.33 1.39 14.03
CA ALA A 177 3.30 1.75 13.02
C ALA A 177 2.57 2.58 11.96
N THR A 178 3.10 3.75 11.65
CA THR A 178 2.57 4.61 10.60
C THR A 178 3.71 5.43 10.02
N GLY A 179 3.83 5.42 8.69
CA GLY A 179 4.74 6.24 7.91
C GLY A 179 3.98 7.26 7.09
N SER A 180 4.49 8.50 7.05
CA SER A 180 3.97 9.60 6.24
C SER A 180 5.02 10.72 6.24
N GLY A 181 4.64 11.96 6.53
CA GLY A 181 5.55 13.07 6.76
C GLY A 181 4.86 14.31 7.31
N TYR A 182 5.65 15.37 7.46
CA TYR A 182 5.22 16.66 8.01
C TYR A 182 5.30 17.77 6.97
N ASP A 183 4.25 18.60 6.96
CA ASP A 183 4.15 19.90 6.28
C ASP A 183 4.47 19.90 4.78
N ASP A 184 4.44 18.74 4.14
CA ASP A 184 4.89 18.49 2.77
C ASP A 184 6.39 18.80 2.57
N VAL A 185 7.19 18.61 3.63
CA VAL A 185 8.63 18.85 3.65
C VAL A 185 9.41 17.56 3.85
N ILE A 186 9.10 16.79 4.89
CA ILE A 186 9.98 15.69 5.34
C ILE A 186 9.20 14.45 5.74
N GLY A 187 9.66 13.29 5.31
CA GLY A 187 9.15 11.99 5.74
C GLY A 187 9.31 11.76 7.24
N ALA A 188 8.32 11.09 7.84
CA ALA A 188 8.30 10.77 9.26
C ALA A 188 7.56 9.45 9.55
N LEU A 189 7.83 8.91 10.74
CA LEU A 189 7.25 7.68 11.26
C LEU A 189 6.79 7.85 12.72
N TRP A 190 5.69 7.19 13.06
CA TRP A 190 5.17 7.08 14.43
C TRP A 190 5.04 5.61 14.78
N ILE A 191 5.72 5.17 15.84
CA ILE A 191 5.89 3.75 16.18
C ILE A 191 5.77 3.52 17.67
N ASN A 192 5.52 2.27 18.08
CA ASN A 192 5.60 1.84 19.47
C ASN A 192 6.48 0.57 19.62
N PRO A 193 6.76 0.11 20.85
CA PRO A 193 7.71 -0.98 21.08
C PRO A 193 7.37 -2.31 20.41
N SER A 194 6.09 -2.64 20.22
CA SER A 194 5.69 -3.93 19.62
C SER A 194 6.08 -4.04 18.14
N THR A 195 6.32 -2.93 17.45
CA THR A 195 6.70 -2.90 16.02
C THR A 195 8.21 -2.88 15.81
N CYS A 196 8.98 -2.79 16.91
CA CYS A 196 10.43 -2.82 16.94
C CYS A 196 10.99 -4.15 17.47
N LYS A 197 10.18 -5.22 17.53
CA LYS A 197 10.52 -6.51 18.14
C LYS A 197 10.25 -7.70 17.21
N PRO A 198 11.11 -7.94 16.21
CA PRO A 198 12.31 -7.17 15.85
C PRO A 198 11.98 -5.94 14.99
N VAL A 199 12.96 -5.05 14.79
CA VAL A 199 12.89 -4.04 13.73
C VAL A 199 12.97 -4.77 12.38
N GLY A 200 11.81 -4.97 11.76
CA GLY A 200 11.63 -5.87 10.61
C GLY A 200 10.94 -5.20 9.41
N SER A 201 10.24 -6.02 8.63
CA SER A 201 9.50 -5.59 7.43
C SER A 201 8.44 -4.52 7.71
N THR A 202 7.82 -4.50 8.90
CA THR A 202 6.90 -3.43 9.32
C THR A 202 7.57 -2.06 9.31
N ILE A 203 8.75 -1.91 9.92
CA ILE A 203 9.46 -0.61 9.93
C ILE A 203 9.98 -0.26 8.53
N ALA A 204 10.40 -1.26 7.74
CA ALA A 204 10.76 -1.02 6.34
C ALA A 204 9.57 -0.56 5.49
N HIS A 205 8.37 -1.07 5.75
CA HIS A 205 7.11 -0.66 5.11
C HIS A 205 6.78 0.80 5.45
N GLU A 206 6.80 1.17 6.73
CA GLU A 206 6.53 2.56 7.13
C GLU A 206 7.58 3.53 6.59
N ILE A 207 8.87 3.14 6.54
CA ILE A 207 9.89 3.96 5.88
C ILE A 207 9.59 4.09 4.39
N GLY A 208 9.06 3.02 3.77
CA GLY A 208 8.55 3.06 2.41
C GLY A 208 7.51 4.18 2.19
N HIS A 209 6.53 4.31 3.09
CA HIS A 209 5.57 5.42 3.06
C HIS A 209 6.23 6.79 3.25
N SER A 210 7.24 6.91 4.11
CA SER A 210 7.98 8.18 4.23
C SER A 210 8.66 8.59 2.92
N PHE A 211 9.16 7.64 2.13
CA PHE A 211 9.70 7.92 0.80
C PHE A 211 8.63 8.23 -0.24
N GLN A 212 7.47 7.55 -0.19
CA GLN A 212 6.32 7.89 -1.03
C GLN A 212 5.83 9.32 -0.78
N TYR A 213 5.75 9.72 0.49
CA TYR A 213 5.45 11.10 0.90
C TYR A 213 6.53 12.07 0.37
N GLN A 214 7.80 11.70 0.50
CA GLN A 214 8.93 12.52 0.06
C GLN A 214 8.90 12.84 -1.44
N VAL A 215 8.35 11.95 -2.28
CA VAL A 215 8.18 12.23 -3.72
C VAL A 215 7.36 13.51 -3.93
N TYR A 216 6.27 13.70 -3.20
CA TYR A 216 5.46 14.91 -3.31
C TYR A 216 6.20 16.14 -2.76
N CYS A 217 6.86 16.01 -1.62
CA CYS A 217 7.67 17.08 -1.03
C CYS A 217 8.71 17.60 -2.01
N ASP A 218 9.43 16.69 -2.65
CA ASP A 218 10.48 17.01 -3.61
C ASP A 218 9.86 17.64 -4.87
N LYS A 219 8.67 17.22 -5.31
CA LYS A 219 7.98 17.90 -6.42
C LYS A 219 7.64 19.35 -6.09
N LEU A 220 7.15 19.63 -4.88
CA LEU A 220 6.90 21.01 -4.44
C LEU A 220 8.18 21.82 -4.38
N LEU A 221 9.25 21.25 -3.83
CA LEU A 221 10.57 21.89 -3.79
C LEU A 221 11.06 22.27 -5.19
N ASN A 222 10.72 21.46 -6.20
CA ASN A 222 11.09 21.67 -7.59
C ASN A 222 9.99 22.40 -8.41
N GLY A 223 9.07 23.10 -7.76
CA GLY A 223 8.14 24.04 -8.40
C GLY A 223 6.79 23.48 -8.83
N ALA A 224 6.44 22.26 -8.44
CA ALA A 224 5.07 21.78 -8.60
C ALA A 224 4.08 22.56 -7.72
N ALA A 225 2.83 22.64 -8.14
CA ALA A 225 1.78 23.24 -7.35
C ALA A 225 1.45 22.40 -6.10
N LYS A 226 1.06 23.06 -5.02
CA LYS A 226 0.57 22.41 -3.80
C LYS A 226 -0.91 22.04 -3.95
N ASP A 227 -1.19 21.09 -4.83
CA ASP A 227 -2.54 20.66 -5.22
C ASP A 227 -2.77 19.15 -5.08
N PHE A 228 -1.81 18.44 -4.46
CA PHE A 228 -1.79 16.99 -4.30
C PHE A 228 -1.75 16.18 -5.62
N HIS A 229 -1.53 16.80 -6.77
CA HIS A 229 -1.58 16.13 -8.09
C HIS A 229 -0.29 15.39 -8.49
N GLN A 230 0.59 15.08 -7.54
CA GLN A 230 1.88 14.40 -7.76
C GLN A 230 2.09 13.30 -6.71
N GLY A 231 2.87 12.27 -7.05
CA GLY A 231 3.21 11.17 -6.14
C GLY A 231 1.98 10.41 -5.61
N PHE A 232 0.95 10.24 -6.45
CA PHE A 232 -0.31 9.55 -6.09
C PHE A 232 -0.94 10.00 -4.77
N ARG A 233 -0.82 11.29 -4.40
CA ARG A 233 -1.42 11.89 -3.19
C ARG A 233 -2.92 12.18 -3.35
N TYR A 234 -3.59 11.41 -4.20
CA TYR A 234 -4.98 11.56 -4.61
C TYR A 234 -5.64 10.17 -4.73
N GLY A 235 -6.97 10.12 -4.61
CA GLY A 235 -7.72 8.90 -4.88
C GLY A 235 -7.90 8.63 -6.37
N PHE A 236 -8.37 7.44 -6.71
CA PHE A 236 -8.60 7.03 -8.10
C PHE A 236 -10.07 7.11 -8.53
N GLY A 237 -10.93 7.66 -7.66
CA GLY A 237 -12.31 7.99 -7.99
C GLY A 237 -12.45 9.27 -8.81
N PRO A 238 -13.70 9.63 -9.18
CA PRO A 238 -14.00 10.88 -9.87
C PRO A 238 -13.35 12.08 -9.17
N ASN A 239 -12.66 12.94 -9.91
CA ASN A 239 -11.96 14.11 -9.38
C ASN A 239 -10.95 13.83 -8.24
N GLY A 240 -10.39 12.62 -8.17
CA GLY A 240 -9.43 12.27 -7.12
C GLY A 240 -10.07 11.87 -5.79
N GLU A 241 -11.38 11.60 -5.78
CA GLU A 241 -12.10 11.16 -4.58
C GLU A 241 -11.61 9.80 -4.07
N GLY A 242 -11.76 9.60 -2.76
CA GLY A 242 -11.39 8.39 -2.05
C GLY A 242 -9.89 8.26 -1.78
N GLY A 243 -9.47 7.03 -1.44
CA GLY A 243 -8.07 6.67 -1.31
C GLY A 243 -7.53 5.97 -2.56
N ASN A 244 -6.32 5.47 -2.47
CA ASN A 244 -5.83 4.49 -3.43
C ASN A 244 -5.03 3.38 -2.73
N GLY A 245 -5.21 2.14 -3.17
CA GLY A 245 -4.52 0.98 -2.59
C GLY A 245 -3.01 0.95 -2.90
N PHE A 246 -2.54 1.73 -3.87
CA PHE A 246 -1.16 1.66 -4.36
C PHE A 246 -0.13 2.13 -3.34
N TRP A 247 -0.48 3.03 -2.40
CA TRP A 247 0.38 3.39 -1.27
C TRP A 247 0.81 2.16 -0.47
N GLU A 248 -0.15 1.35 -0.05
CA GLU A 248 0.08 0.13 0.72
C GLU A 248 0.82 -0.94 -0.11
N GLN A 249 0.40 -1.12 -1.37
CA GLN A 249 1.01 -2.10 -2.27
C GLN A 249 2.50 -1.80 -2.48
N CYS A 250 2.82 -0.53 -2.70
CA CYS A 250 4.18 -0.08 -2.93
C CYS A 250 5.02 -0.18 -1.64
N ALA A 251 4.49 0.19 -0.47
CA ALA A 251 5.22 0.11 0.78
C ALA A 251 5.52 -1.35 1.15
N GLN A 252 4.58 -2.27 0.90
CA GLN A 252 4.82 -3.70 1.02
C GLN A 252 5.86 -4.20 0.02
N TRP A 253 5.81 -3.75 -1.22
CA TRP A 253 6.85 -4.11 -2.18
C TRP A 253 8.23 -3.60 -1.76
N GLN A 254 8.33 -2.36 -1.23
CA GLN A 254 9.56 -1.74 -0.75
C GLN A 254 10.16 -2.53 0.44
N SER A 255 9.33 -2.94 1.41
CA SER A 255 9.79 -3.71 2.57
C SER A 255 10.37 -5.08 2.15
N LEU A 256 9.71 -5.74 1.20
CA LEU A 256 10.10 -7.05 0.69
C LEU A 256 11.39 -7.04 -0.15
N GLN A 257 11.92 -5.87 -0.53
CA GLN A 257 13.27 -5.77 -1.11
C GLN A 257 14.35 -6.13 -0.09
N THR A 258 14.10 -5.86 1.20
CA THR A 258 15.01 -6.21 2.29
C THR A 258 14.62 -7.51 2.98
N TYR A 259 13.33 -7.88 2.95
CA TYR A 259 12.78 -9.08 3.57
C TYR A 259 12.14 -10.04 2.55
N PRO A 260 12.86 -10.51 1.51
CA PRO A 260 12.26 -11.30 0.44
C PRO A 260 11.75 -12.68 0.90
N GLN A 261 12.26 -13.20 2.03
CA GLN A 261 11.73 -14.42 2.66
C GLN A 261 10.27 -14.31 3.10
N GLU A 262 9.73 -13.10 3.24
CA GLU A 262 8.34 -12.86 3.62
C GLU A 262 7.39 -12.73 2.42
N LEU A 263 7.89 -12.84 1.18
CA LEU A 263 7.11 -12.68 -0.07
C LEU A 263 5.84 -13.54 -0.11
N PHE A 264 5.90 -14.74 0.47
CA PHE A 264 4.81 -15.71 0.54
C PHE A 264 4.35 -15.97 1.98
N GLY A 265 4.54 -14.99 2.86
CA GLY A 265 4.06 -15.00 4.23
C GLY A 265 2.55 -14.81 4.32
N TYR A 266 2.12 -13.87 5.16
CA TYR A 266 0.73 -13.75 5.62
C TYR A 266 -0.23 -13.10 4.61
N HIS A 267 0.24 -12.59 3.46
CA HIS A 267 -0.59 -11.92 2.46
C HIS A 267 -1.02 -12.79 1.29
N VAL A 268 -0.46 -13.99 1.13
CA VAL A 268 -0.77 -14.85 -0.02
C VAL A 268 -2.25 -15.23 -0.08
N ASP A 269 -2.88 -15.54 1.06
CA ASP A 269 -4.30 -15.90 1.08
C ASP A 269 -5.20 -14.74 0.69
N VAL A 270 -4.87 -13.51 1.11
CA VAL A 270 -5.58 -12.29 0.72
C VAL A 270 -5.44 -12.05 -0.78
N TRP A 271 -4.25 -12.21 -1.34
CA TRP A 271 -4.04 -12.14 -2.80
C TRP A 271 -4.83 -13.23 -3.53
N LYS A 272 -4.77 -14.48 -3.05
CA LYS A 272 -5.50 -15.61 -3.65
C LYS A 272 -7.02 -15.42 -3.61
N ALA A 273 -7.54 -14.71 -2.63
CA ALA A 273 -8.95 -14.34 -2.59
C ALA A 273 -9.33 -13.24 -3.60
N ASN A 274 -8.37 -12.46 -4.13
CA ASN A 274 -8.65 -11.20 -4.82
C ASN A 274 -7.92 -11.00 -6.17
N TYR A 275 -7.05 -11.90 -6.64
CA TYR A 275 -6.29 -11.71 -7.91
C TYR A 275 -7.18 -11.61 -9.18
N HIS A 276 -8.45 -12.01 -9.07
CA HIS A 276 -9.43 -11.79 -10.13
C HIS A 276 -9.94 -10.35 -10.16
N ARG A 277 -9.70 -9.53 -9.15
CA ARG A 277 -10.08 -8.12 -9.09
C ARG A 277 -9.03 -7.23 -9.73
N HIS A 278 -9.37 -5.94 -9.87
CA HIS A 278 -8.45 -4.94 -10.40
C HIS A 278 -7.15 -4.86 -9.56
N PHE A 279 -6.00 -4.64 -10.19
CA PHE A 279 -4.70 -4.52 -9.51
C PHE A 279 -4.71 -3.56 -8.30
N ASN A 280 -5.41 -2.43 -8.41
CA ASN A 280 -5.54 -1.41 -7.36
C ASN A 280 -6.69 -1.64 -6.36
N HIS A 281 -7.37 -2.80 -6.39
CA HIS A 281 -8.53 -3.07 -5.55
C HIS A 281 -8.18 -3.02 -4.04
N GLU A 282 -8.98 -2.28 -3.27
CA GLU A 282 -8.72 -1.94 -1.87
C GLU A 282 -8.60 -3.16 -0.94
N TRP A 283 -9.35 -4.23 -1.20
CA TRP A 283 -9.33 -5.46 -0.39
C TRP A 283 -8.02 -6.24 -0.45
N MET A 284 -7.17 -5.98 -1.45
CA MET A 284 -5.83 -6.57 -1.55
C MET A 284 -4.71 -5.52 -1.55
N ARG A 285 -4.97 -4.33 -1.02
CA ARG A 285 -3.98 -3.24 -0.93
C ARG A 285 -2.65 -3.65 -0.28
N TYR A 286 -2.65 -4.58 0.68
CA TYR A 286 -1.41 -5.10 1.28
C TYR A 286 -0.83 -6.34 0.58
N ALA A 287 -1.55 -6.92 -0.38
CA ALA A 287 -1.23 -8.23 -0.96
C ALA A 287 -0.94 -8.18 -2.47
N SER A 288 -1.29 -7.08 -3.15
CA SER A 288 -1.08 -6.88 -4.59
C SER A 288 0.29 -6.27 -4.89
N TYR A 289 1.37 -7.03 -4.63
CA TYR A 289 2.76 -6.55 -4.79
C TYR A 289 3.62 -7.36 -5.77
N TRP A 290 3.09 -8.40 -6.43
CA TRP A 290 3.86 -9.21 -7.38
C TRP A 290 4.04 -8.57 -8.77
N LEU A 291 3.07 -7.79 -9.24
CA LEU A 291 3.18 -7.08 -10.53
C LEU A 291 4.38 -6.11 -10.57
N PRO A 292 4.66 -5.32 -9.51
CA PRO A 292 5.92 -4.60 -9.38
C PRO A 292 7.18 -5.43 -9.63
N TYR A 293 7.27 -6.68 -9.14
CA TYR A 293 8.44 -7.54 -9.40
C TYR A 293 8.57 -7.88 -10.89
N TYR A 294 7.46 -8.14 -11.57
CA TYR A 294 7.46 -8.37 -13.02
C TYR A 294 7.96 -7.13 -13.78
N TRP A 295 7.50 -5.92 -13.40
CA TRP A 295 8.02 -4.68 -13.97
C TRP A 295 9.51 -4.50 -13.72
N THR A 296 10.00 -4.83 -12.51
CA THR A 296 11.42 -4.71 -12.18
C THR A 296 12.30 -5.63 -13.01
N GLN A 297 11.80 -6.83 -13.34
CA GLN A 297 12.49 -7.76 -14.23
C GLN A 297 12.59 -7.21 -15.66
N LYS A 298 11.56 -6.48 -16.14
CA LYS A 298 11.57 -5.90 -17.49
C LYS A 298 12.37 -4.62 -17.61
N HIS A 299 12.23 -3.71 -16.65
CA HIS A 299 12.68 -2.32 -16.79
C HIS A 299 13.75 -1.93 -15.77
N GLY A 300 14.15 -2.85 -14.89
CA GLY A 300 15.09 -2.61 -13.82
C GLY A 300 14.44 -2.18 -12.51
N VAL A 301 15.22 -2.24 -11.43
CA VAL A 301 14.72 -2.09 -10.06
C VAL A 301 14.20 -0.68 -9.73
N SER A 302 14.58 0.35 -10.50
CA SER A 302 14.11 1.74 -10.31
C SER A 302 12.70 2.01 -10.84
N VAL A 303 12.10 1.07 -11.57
CA VAL A 303 10.84 1.27 -12.30
C VAL A 303 9.72 1.85 -11.44
N LEU A 304 9.56 1.37 -10.19
CA LEU A 304 8.55 1.87 -9.27
C LEU A 304 8.85 3.30 -8.81
N GLY A 305 10.09 3.60 -8.43
CA GLY A 305 10.50 4.97 -8.09
C GLY A 305 10.25 5.94 -9.25
N GLU A 306 10.45 5.50 -10.49
CA GLU A 306 10.14 6.28 -11.69
C GLU A 306 8.63 6.48 -11.90
N ILE A 307 7.81 5.47 -11.69
CA ILE A 307 6.34 5.58 -11.74
C ILE A 307 5.86 6.61 -10.70
N TRP A 308 6.33 6.53 -9.46
CA TRP A 308 5.98 7.50 -8.41
C TRP A 308 6.43 8.92 -8.75
N LYS A 309 7.71 9.09 -9.10
CA LYS A 309 8.26 10.41 -9.44
C LYS A 309 7.66 11.00 -10.72
N GLN A 310 7.06 10.21 -11.60
CA GLN A 310 6.52 10.70 -12.87
C GLN A 310 5.00 10.62 -12.96
N SER A 311 4.29 10.26 -11.90
CA SER A 311 2.82 10.25 -11.85
C SER A 311 2.25 11.60 -12.26
N LYS A 312 1.12 11.62 -12.97
CA LYS A 312 0.38 12.86 -13.27
C LYS A 312 -1.08 12.65 -12.93
N TYR A 313 -1.67 13.52 -12.13
CA TYR A 313 -3.12 13.50 -11.95
C TYR A 313 -3.87 13.62 -13.29
N PRO A 314 -4.94 12.84 -13.56
CA PRO A 314 -5.59 11.86 -12.67
C PRO A 314 -5.15 10.40 -12.94
N GLU A 315 -3.91 10.16 -13.40
CA GLU A 315 -3.38 8.81 -13.66
C GLU A 315 -3.29 7.99 -12.37
N ASP A 316 -3.69 6.73 -12.47
CA ASP A 316 -3.32 5.69 -11.52
C ASP A 316 -1.94 5.07 -11.90
N PRO A 317 -1.39 4.11 -11.13
CA PRO A 317 -0.06 3.57 -11.43
C PRO A 317 0.00 2.80 -12.75
N LEU A 318 -1.10 2.17 -13.21
CA LEU A 318 -1.12 1.46 -14.48
C LEU A 318 -1.17 2.43 -15.66
N MET A 319 -1.89 3.54 -15.54
CA MET A 319 -1.87 4.62 -16.54
C MET A 319 -0.49 5.28 -16.63
N THR A 320 0.15 5.51 -15.49
CA THR A 320 1.53 6.03 -15.44
C THR A 320 2.50 5.05 -16.11
N TYR A 321 2.40 3.76 -15.77
CA TYR A 321 3.18 2.70 -16.39
C TYR A 321 2.92 2.60 -17.90
N GLN A 322 1.66 2.66 -18.33
CA GLN A 322 1.26 2.65 -19.73
C GLN A 322 1.93 3.79 -20.50
N ARG A 323 1.91 5.01 -19.95
CA ARG A 323 2.53 6.18 -20.58
C ARG A 323 4.05 6.02 -20.71
N LEU A 324 4.71 5.54 -19.66
CA LEU A 324 6.18 5.46 -19.60
C LEU A 324 6.75 4.27 -20.37
N TYR A 325 6.16 3.08 -20.21
CA TYR A 325 6.76 1.82 -20.65
C TYR A 325 5.97 1.12 -21.77
N CYS A 326 4.69 1.46 -21.95
CA CYS A 326 3.85 0.91 -23.01
C CYS A 326 3.61 1.88 -24.17
N LYS A 327 4.46 2.92 -24.31
CA LYS A 327 4.35 3.96 -25.35
C LYS A 327 2.98 4.67 -25.36
N GLY A 328 2.31 4.75 -24.21
CA GLY A 328 0.97 5.30 -24.06
C GLY A 328 -0.15 4.41 -24.60
N LYS A 329 0.12 3.16 -25.01
CA LYS A 329 -0.86 2.28 -25.65
C LYS A 329 -1.46 1.29 -24.67
N VAL A 330 -2.79 1.32 -24.49
CA VAL A 330 -3.51 0.37 -23.64
C VAL A 330 -3.38 -1.08 -24.12
N ALA A 331 -3.32 -1.31 -25.43
CA ALA A 331 -3.12 -2.65 -25.98
C ALA A 331 -1.79 -3.27 -25.50
N THR A 332 -0.71 -2.48 -25.47
CA THR A 332 0.60 -2.92 -24.98
C THR A 332 0.61 -3.10 -23.46
N LEU A 333 -0.15 -2.29 -22.71
CA LEU A 333 -0.37 -2.53 -21.28
C LEU A 333 -1.04 -3.90 -21.07
N TYR A 334 -2.12 -4.20 -21.80
CA TYR A 334 -2.83 -5.48 -21.66
C TYR A 334 -2.01 -6.68 -22.11
N GLU A 335 -1.17 -6.55 -23.14
CA GLU A 335 -0.20 -7.59 -23.52
C GLU A 335 0.74 -7.92 -22.36
N GLU A 336 1.26 -6.90 -21.67
CA GLU A 336 2.17 -7.10 -20.55
C GLU A 336 1.49 -7.61 -19.28
N LEU A 337 0.28 -7.12 -18.99
CA LEU A 337 -0.52 -7.63 -17.87
C LEU A 337 -0.93 -9.08 -18.09
N TYR A 338 -1.19 -9.47 -19.35
CA TYR A 338 -1.47 -10.87 -19.68
C TYR A 338 -0.23 -11.75 -19.57
N ASP A 339 0.94 -11.30 -20.04
CA ASP A 339 2.20 -12.02 -19.81
C ASP A 339 2.45 -12.21 -18.30
N TYR A 340 2.23 -11.16 -17.49
CA TYR A 340 2.24 -11.28 -16.03
C TYR A 340 1.24 -12.33 -15.53
N ALA A 341 -0.03 -12.27 -15.92
CA ALA A 341 -1.07 -13.23 -15.49
C ALA A 341 -0.69 -14.68 -15.82
N THR A 342 -0.11 -14.93 -17.00
CA THR A 342 0.35 -16.26 -17.39
C THR A 342 1.56 -16.73 -16.58
N ARG A 343 2.52 -15.85 -16.28
CA ARG A 343 3.66 -16.15 -15.40
C ARG A 343 3.24 -16.47 -13.97
N MET A 344 2.17 -15.84 -13.49
CA MET A 344 1.66 -16.09 -12.14
C MET A 344 1.18 -17.53 -11.93
N THR A 345 0.80 -18.28 -12.98
CA THR A 345 0.47 -19.72 -12.89
C THR A 345 1.50 -20.53 -12.09
N THR A 346 2.78 -20.17 -12.21
CA THR A 346 3.90 -20.79 -11.49
C THR A 346 4.76 -19.80 -10.70
N TYR A 347 4.36 -18.51 -10.69
CA TYR A 347 5.16 -17.37 -10.22
C TYR A 347 6.52 -17.26 -10.93
N ASP A 348 6.55 -17.44 -12.25
CA ASP A 348 7.77 -17.37 -13.08
C ASP A 348 8.24 -15.91 -13.28
N ILE A 349 8.74 -15.35 -12.19
CA ILE A 349 9.43 -14.06 -12.08
C ILE A 349 10.69 -14.33 -11.24
N ASP A 350 11.86 -13.90 -11.71
CA ASP A 350 13.19 -14.34 -11.30
C ASP A 350 13.45 -14.32 -9.78
N ILE A 351 13.05 -13.25 -9.10
CA ILE A 351 13.17 -13.15 -7.64
C ILE A 351 12.05 -13.91 -6.95
N VAL A 352 10.82 -13.80 -7.44
CA VAL A 352 9.63 -14.38 -6.83
C VAL A 352 9.70 -15.91 -6.79
N ARG A 353 10.14 -16.55 -7.89
CA ARG A 353 10.23 -18.01 -7.99
C ARG A 353 11.19 -18.66 -7.00
N LYS A 354 12.09 -17.89 -6.38
CA LYS A 354 13.00 -18.38 -5.33
C LYS A 354 12.28 -18.61 -4.00
N TYR A 355 11.14 -17.96 -3.78
CA TYR A 355 10.40 -17.96 -2.51
C TYR A 355 9.01 -18.59 -2.62
N VAL A 356 8.54 -18.88 -3.84
CA VAL A 356 7.20 -19.44 -4.07
C VAL A 356 7.01 -20.78 -3.36
N THR A 357 5.85 -20.93 -2.72
CA THR A 357 5.43 -22.16 -2.08
C THR A 357 4.50 -22.96 -3.00
N GLU A 358 4.43 -24.28 -2.83
CA GLU A 358 3.50 -25.11 -3.61
C GLU A 358 2.02 -24.78 -3.31
N SER A 359 1.70 -24.26 -2.11
CA SER A 359 0.34 -23.80 -1.80
C SER A 359 -0.04 -22.55 -2.60
N ALA A 360 0.88 -21.61 -2.81
CA ALA A 360 0.61 -20.39 -3.57
C ALA A 360 0.20 -20.68 -5.02
N LYS A 361 0.76 -21.74 -5.62
CA LYS A 361 0.47 -22.19 -7.00
C LYS A 361 -0.92 -22.82 -7.15
N LYS A 362 -1.68 -23.05 -6.08
CA LYS A 362 -3.03 -23.65 -6.14
C LYS A 362 -4.08 -22.58 -6.41
N TYR A 363 -4.47 -22.43 -7.67
CA TYR A 363 -5.52 -21.49 -8.09
C TYR A 363 -6.91 -22.10 -7.96
N SER A 364 -7.91 -21.25 -7.75
CA SER A 364 -9.32 -21.65 -7.68
C SER A 364 -10.14 -20.61 -8.44
N THR A 365 -10.67 -21.00 -9.59
CA THR A 365 -11.62 -20.19 -10.35
C THR A 365 -12.96 -20.90 -10.26
N LYS A 366 -13.97 -20.24 -9.68
CA LYS A 366 -15.31 -20.81 -9.63
C LYS A 366 -15.96 -20.71 -10.99
N LEU A 367 -16.42 -21.84 -11.51
CA LEU A 367 -17.15 -21.95 -12.76
C LEU A 367 -18.43 -22.75 -12.50
N TYR A 368 -19.50 -22.42 -13.21
CA TYR A 368 -20.80 -23.09 -13.10
C TYR A 368 -21.27 -23.55 -14.47
N ALA A 369 -21.87 -24.74 -14.53
CA ALA A 369 -22.43 -25.25 -15.77
C ALA A 369 -23.58 -24.35 -16.25
N SER A 370 -23.57 -23.97 -17.53
CA SER A 370 -24.59 -23.15 -18.17
C SER A 370 -24.59 -23.42 -19.68
N ASP A 371 -25.71 -23.93 -20.21
CA ASP A 371 -25.93 -24.17 -21.65
C ASP A 371 -24.80 -24.96 -22.35
N GLY A 372 -24.25 -25.98 -21.68
CA GLY A 372 -23.14 -26.79 -22.22
C GLY A 372 -21.77 -26.11 -22.21
N TYR A 373 -21.64 -24.99 -21.49
CA TYR A 373 -20.39 -24.30 -21.15
C TYR A 373 -20.21 -24.28 -19.62
N TYR A 374 -19.01 -23.90 -19.20
CA TYR A 374 -18.68 -23.46 -17.85
C TYR A 374 -18.63 -21.93 -17.86
N GLN A 375 -19.59 -21.28 -17.20
CA GLN A 375 -19.64 -19.83 -17.04
C GLN A 375 -18.95 -19.41 -15.75
N VAL A 376 -18.17 -18.32 -15.79
CA VAL A 376 -17.42 -17.85 -14.62
C VAL A 376 -18.33 -17.40 -13.48
N GLY A 377 -18.03 -17.78 -12.25
CA GLY A 377 -18.82 -17.33 -11.10
C GLY A 377 -18.66 -15.84 -10.81
N TYR A 378 -19.69 -15.20 -10.25
CA TYR A 378 -19.64 -13.80 -9.80
C TYR A 378 -18.41 -13.53 -8.94
N SER A 379 -18.16 -14.38 -7.93
CA SER A 379 -17.00 -14.27 -7.01
C SER A 379 -15.63 -14.61 -7.62
N SER A 380 -15.55 -14.84 -8.93
CA SER A 380 -14.30 -15.08 -9.64
C SER A 380 -14.23 -14.31 -10.96
N CYS A 381 -15.24 -13.49 -11.27
CA CYS A 381 -15.31 -12.75 -12.53
C CYS A 381 -14.14 -11.75 -12.61
N PRO A 382 -13.28 -11.83 -13.64
CA PRO A 382 -12.15 -10.92 -13.77
C PRO A 382 -12.58 -9.45 -13.85
N GLY A 383 -11.96 -8.58 -13.07
CA GLY A 383 -12.07 -7.12 -13.21
C GLY A 383 -11.19 -6.57 -14.34
N SER A 384 -11.13 -5.24 -14.51
CA SER A 384 -10.49 -4.58 -15.66
C SER A 384 -8.99 -4.84 -15.84
N THR A 385 -8.32 -5.48 -14.87
CA THR A 385 -6.94 -5.99 -14.94
C THR A 385 -6.71 -7.29 -14.15
N GLY A 386 -7.78 -7.87 -13.62
CA GLY A 386 -7.72 -9.10 -12.84
C GLY A 386 -7.72 -10.32 -13.74
N PHE A 387 -7.36 -11.49 -13.20
CA PHE A 387 -7.27 -12.71 -13.99
C PHE A 387 -7.77 -13.96 -13.28
N ASN A 388 -7.96 -15.01 -14.06
CA ASN A 388 -8.28 -16.36 -13.65
C ASN A 388 -7.21 -17.31 -14.15
N VAL A 389 -6.97 -18.36 -13.37
CA VAL A 389 -6.12 -19.49 -13.74
C VAL A 389 -6.96 -20.73 -13.54
N ILE A 390 -7.40 -21.33 -14.64
CA ILE A 390 -8.24 -22.52 -14.65
C ILE A 390 -7.32 -23.72 -14.86
N SER A 391 -7.19 -24.59 -13.86
CA SER A 391 -6.45 -25.84 -13.98
C SER A 391 -7.24 -26.85 -14.80
N LEU A 392 -6.56 -27.52 -15.73
CA LEU A 392 -7.14 -28.52 -16.63
C LEU A 392 -6.45 -29.87 -16.44
N ASP A 393 -7.17 -30.94 -16.72
CA ASP A 393 -6.57 -32.28 -16.86
C ASP A 393 -5.48 -32.26 -17.95
N VAL A 394 -4.48 -33.12 -17.83
CA VAL A 394 -3.41 -33.27 -18.82
C VAL A 394 -3.61 -34.57 -19.59
N PRO A 395 -4.07 -34.54 -20.84
CA PRO A 395 -4.21 -35.74 -21.66
C PRO A 395 -2.86 -36.26 -22.17
N GLU A 396 -2.89 -37.35 -22.94
CA GLU A 396 -1.67 -37.93 -23.54
C GLU A 396 -0.91 -36.93 -24.43
N ALA A 397 0.42 -37.01 -24.42
CA ALA A 397 1.27 -36.20 -25.29
C ALA A 397 0.91 -36.39 -26.77
N GLY A 398 0.95 -35.31 -27.54
CA GLY A 398 0.54 -35.26 -28.94
C GLY A 398 -0.95 -35.09 -29.17
N SER A 399 -1.79 -35.23 -28.14
CA SER A 399 -3.23 -34.89 -28.25
C SER A 399 -3.42 -33.38 -28.41
N THR A 400 -4.53 -32.99 -29.04
CA THR A 400 -4.95 -31.58 -29.16
C THR A 400 -6.10 -31.32 -28.21
N VAL A 401 -5.93 -30.33 -27.34
CA VAL A 401 -7.00 -29.79 -26.50
C VAL A 401 -7.53 -28.50 -27.11
N LYS A 402 -8.81 -28.20 -26.89
CA LYS A 402 -9.42 -26.95 -27.34
C LYS A 402 -10.26 -26.30 -26.26
N VAL A 403 -10.33 -24.98 -26.31
CA VAL A 403 -11.27 -24.16 -25.55
C VAL A 403 -12.10 -23.34 -26.53
N ASP A 404 -13.41 -23.57 -26.54
CA ASP A 404 -14.38 -22.64 -27.14
C ASP A 404 -14.68 -21.55 -26.10
N PHE A 405 -14.09 -20.38 -26.33
CA PHE A 405 -14.19 -19.21 -25.46
C PHE A 405 -15.28 -18.26 -25.96
N LYS A 406 -16.13 -17.80 -25.03
CA LYS A 406 -17.15 -16.78 -25.26
C LYS A 406 -17.15 -15.73 -24.16
N GLY A 407 -16.76 -14.52 -24.50
CA GLY A 407 -16.93 -13.34 -23.69
C GLY A 407 -18.41 -12.94 -23.61
N LEU A 408 -18.87 -12.59 -22.42
CA LEU A 408 -20.24 -12.17 -22.14
C LEU A 408 -20.29 -10.65 -21.93
N ASP A 409 -21.42 -10.04 -22.26
CA ASP A 409 -21.58 -8.61 -22.02
C ASP A 409 -21.78 -8.32 -20.51
N THR A 410 -21.33 -7.15 -20.06
CA THR A 410 -21.58 -6.70 -18.68
C THR A 410 -23.08 -6.66 -18.40
N GLY A 411 -23.52 -7.00 -17.18
CA GLY A 411 -24.95 -7.11 -16.88
C GLY A 411 -25.62 -8.41 -17.34
N THR A 412 -24.92 -9.33 -18.00
CA THR A 412 -25.48 -10.66 -18.35
C THR A 412 -25.87 -11.43 -17.09
N SER A 413 -26.93 -12.24 -17.17
CA SER A 413 -27.38 -13.09 -16.07
C SER A 413 -26.31 -14.09 -15.65
N LEU A 414 -26.24 -14.37 -14.35
CA LEU A 414 -25.40 -15.43 -13.81
C LEU A 414 -25.95 -16.81 -14.21
N ALA A 415 -25.09 -17.84 -14.14
CA ALA A 415 -25.52 -19.22 -14.27
C ALA A 415 -26.52 -19.57 -13.14
N SER A 416 -27.46 -20.48 -13.40
CA SER A 416 -28.55 -20.79 -12.45
C SER A 416 -28.07 -21.28 -11.08
N GLU A 417 -26.94 -21.99 -11.06
CA GLU A 417 -26.32 -22.52 -9.83
C GLU A 417 -25.32 -21.56 -9.19
N ASP A 418 -25.05 -20.40 -9.80
CA ASP A 418 -24.20 -19.38 -9.18
C ASP A 418 -24.99 -18.71 -8.04
N PRO A 419 -24.51 -18.80 -6.78
CA PRO A 419 -25.22 -18.19 -5.66
C PRO A 419 -25.14 -16.66 -5.67
N GLY A 420 -24.33 -16.06 -6.54
CA GLY A 420 -24.27 -14.61 -6.75
C GLY A 420 -23.93 -13.81 -5.50
N ILE A 421 -23.19 -14.40 -4.55
CA ILE A 421 -22.97 -13.81 -3.23
C ILE A 421 -22.14 -12.54 -3.35
N ILE A 422 -22.72 -11.42 -2.94
CA ILE A 422 -22.03 -10.15 -2.73
C ILE A 422 -21.56 -10.11 -1.28
N VAL A 423 -20.29 -9.79 -1.08
CA VAL A 423 -19.61 -9.65 0.21
C VAL A 423 -19.14 -8.21 0.43
N ASN A 424 -18.89 -7.86 1.69
CA ASN A 424 -18.14 -6.64 2.03
C ASN A 424 -16.66 -6.94 2.24
N ALA A 425 -15.88 -5.93 2.62
CA ALA A 425 -14.44 -6.03 2.91
C ALA A 425 -14.05 -7.11 3.94
N ASP A 426 -14.96 -7.47 4.85
CA ASP A 426 -14.75 -8.54 5.84
C ASP A 426 -15.07 -9.94 5.29
N GLY A 427 -15.47 -10.05 4.03
CA GLY A 427 -15.96 -11.28 3.40
C GLY A 427 -17.36 -11.70 3.87
N LYS A 428 -18.10 -10.82 4.56
CA LYS A 428 -19.47 -11.13 5.00
C LYS A 428 -20.45 -10.91 3.86
N LYS A 429 -21.34 -11.87 3.65
CA LYS A 429 -22.46 -11.73 2.71
C LYS A 429 -23.32 -10.50 3.05
N VAL A 430 -23.47 -9.59 2.09
CA VAL A 430 -24.32 -8.40 2.17
C VAL A 430 -25.43 -8.38 1.12
N GLY A 431 -25.35 -9.24 0.11
CA GLY A 431 -26.35 -9.29 -0.95
C GLY A 431 -26.28 -10.54 -1.82
N VAL A 432 -27.13 -10.55 -2.84
CA VAL A 432 -27.14 -11.56 -3.91
C VAL A 432 -27.36 -10.84 -5.23
N ALA A 433 -26.42 -11.00 -6.15
CA ALA A 433 -26.53 -10.59 -7.53
C ALA A 433 -27.19 -11.70 -8.36
N THR A 434 -28.00 -11.33 -9.34
CA THR A 434 -28.52 -12.25 -10.37
C THR A 434 -27.85 -12.04 -11.73
N ASN A 435 -27.04 -10.99 -11.84
CA ASN A 435 -26.36 -10.54 -13.05
C ASN A 435 -24.94 -10.09 -12.67
N TYR A 436 -24.01 -10.15 -13.61
CA TYR A 436 -22.73 -9.44 -13.45
C TYR A 436 -22.95 -7.93 -13.36
N ASN A 437 -21.98 -7.22 -12.80
CA ASN A 437 -22.02 -5.76 -12.71
C ASN A 437 -22.10 -5.14 -14.12
N ARG A 438 -22.83 -4.03 -14.25
CA ARG A 438 -22.92 -3.26 -15.50
C ARG A 438 -21.80 -2.23 -15.51
N ASN A 439 -21.16 -2.05 -16.67
CA ASN A 439 -20.14 -1.01 -16.85
C ASN A 439 -20.47 -0.14 -18.05
N ASN A 440 -20.01 1.11 -18.00
CA ASN A 440 -20.13 2.04 -19.13
C ASN A 440 -19.15 1.73 -20.28
N THR A 441 -18.20 0.82 -20.05
CA THR A 441 -17.21 0.37 -21.03
C THR A 441 -17.47 -1.10 -21.34
N ALA A 442 -17.35 -1.47 -22.62
CA ALA A 442 -17.48 -2.85 -23.04
C ALA A 442 -16.40 -3.75 -22.42
N ALA A 443 -16.81 -4.94 -21.98
CA ALA A 443 -15.89 -5.96 -21.50
C ALA A 443 -14.96 -6.44 -22.62
N GLY A 444 -13.77 -6.87 -22.24
CA GLY A 444 -12.78 -7.44 -23.15
C GLY A 444 -11.87 -8.40 -22.38
N TRP A 445 -11.13 -9.23 -23.11
CA TRP A 445 -10.36 -10.32 -22.53
C TRP A 445 -8.99 -10.48 -23.16
N ARG A 446 -8.07 -11.08 -22.42
CA ARG A 446 -6.88 -11.75 -22.95
C ARG A 446 -6.84 -13.16 -22.40
N TYR A 447 -6.65 -14.15 -23.26
CA TYR A 447 -6.71 -15.55 -22.84
C TYR A 447 -5.84 -16.49 -23.67
N GLY A 448 -5.55 -17.65 -23.11
CA GLY A 448 -4.70 -18.65 -23.75
C GLY A 448 -4.19 -19.71 -22.76
N PHE A 449 -3.47 -20.69 -23.29
CA PHE A 449 -2.95 -21.82 -22.52
C PHE A 449 -1.58 -21.51 -21.90
N VAL A 450 -1.35 -22.11 -20.73
CA VAL A 450 -0.02 -22.27 -20.14
C VAL A 450 0.18 -23.74 -19.79
N ALA A 451 1.25 -24.34 -20.26
CA ALA A 451 1.61 -25.71 -19.92
C ALA A 451 2.92 -25.71 -19.13
N VAL A 452 3.03 -26.54 -18.10
CA VAL A 452 4.32 -26.80 -17.45
C VAL A 452 4.87 -28.08 -18.05
N VAL A 453 6.06 -27.99 -18.64
CA VAL A 453 6.71 -29.07 -19.38
C VAL A 453 8.07 -29.31 -18.76
N ASN A 454 8.28 -30.51 -18.19
CA ASN A 454 9.50 -30.85 -17.46
C ASN A 454 9.86 -29.79 -16.38
N GLY A 455 8.85 -29.27 -15.69
CA GLY A 455 9.00 -28.25 -14.65
C GLY A 455 9.17 -26.81 -15.15
N VAL A 456 9.12 -26.55 -16.46
CA VAL A 456 9.26 -25.21 -17.06
C VAL A 456 7.95 -24.78 -17.71
N ALA A 457 7.48 -23.57 -17.37
CA ALA A 457 6.29 -22.99 -17.97
C ALA A 457 6.52 -22.67 -19.47
N GLN A 458 5.56 -23.05 -20.29
CA GLN A 458 5.45 -22.76 -21.72
C GLN A 458 4.19 -21.93 -21.94
N TYR A 459 4.37 -20.76 -22.55
CA TYR A 459 3.31 -19.78 -22.75
C TYR A 459 2.79 -19.88 -24.19
N ALA A 460 1.53 -20.30 -24.38
CA ALA A 460 0.91 -20.35 -25.69
C ALA A 460 0.53 -18.92 -26.17
N PRO A 461 0.23 -18.73 -27.47
CA PRO A 461 -0.21 -17.44 -27.99
C PRO A 461 -1.40 -16.85 -27.21
N MET A 462 -1.40 -15.54 -27.05
CA MET A 462 -2.49 -14.76 -26.48
C MET A 462 -3.58 -14.51 -27.54
N TYR A 463 -4.83 -14.69 -27.13
CA TYR A 463 -6.02 -14.37 -27.93
C TYR A 463 -6.83 -13.26 -27.23
N GLN A 464 -7.66 -12.56 -28.01
CA GLN A 464 -8.42 -11.40 -27.51
C GLN A 464 -9.83 -11.28 -28.10
N ASP A 465 -10.20 -12.13 -29.05
CA ASP A 465 -11.51 -12.07 -29.70
C ASP A 465 -12.62 -12.39 -28.69
N LYS A 466 -13.79 -11.73 -28.85
CA LYS A 466 -14.95 -11.98 -27.98
C LYS A 466 -15.41 -13.43 -28.06
N GLU A 467 -15.31 -14.06 -29.23
CA GLU A 467 -15.61 -15.48 -29.42
C GLU A 467 -14.52 -16.12 -30.27
N SER A 468 -13.93 -17.22 -29.80
CA SER A 468 -12.91 -17.96 -30.53
C SER A 468 -12.75 -19.38 -30.02
N VAL A 469 -12.35 -20.29 -30.91
CA VAL A 469 -11.90 -21.63 -30.53
C VAL A 469 -10.38 -21.66 -30.59
N VAL A 470 -9.75 -21.83 -29.43
CA VAL A 470 -8.30 -21.86 -29.29
C VAL A 470 -7.84 -23.27 -28.98
N SER A 471 -6.66 -23.66 -29.45
CA SER A 471 -6.16 -25.03 -29.33
C SER A 471 -4.71 -25.09 -28.89
N TYR A 472 -4.35 -26.17 -28.20
CA TYR A 472 -2.98 -26.45 -27.79
C TYR A 472 -2.65 -27.94 -27.98
N ILE A 473 -1.43 -28.24 -28.42
CA ILE A 473 -0.94 -29.61 -28.56
C ILE A 473 -0.15 -29.95 -27.31
N ILE A 474 -0.53 -31.03 -26.61
CA ILE A 474 0.15 -31.46 -25.40
C ILE A 474 1.57 -31.92 -25.73
N LEU A 475 2.56 -31.31 -25.09
CA LEU A 475 3.97 -31.63 -25.31
C LEU A 475 4.38 -32.84 -24.45
N GLU A 476 5.41 -33.55 -24.89
CA GLU A 476 5.99 -34.61 -24.07
C GLU A 476 6.56 -34.03 -22.78
N GLY A 477 6.21 -34.63 -21.65
CA GLY A 477 6.61 -34.15 -20.32
C GLY A 477 5.74 -33.02 -19.75
N THR A 478 4.59 -32.71 -20.35
CA THR A 478 3.60 -31.83 -19.72
C THR A 478 3.06 -32.47 -18.43
N ASP A 479 3.16 -31.77 -17.30
CA ASP A 479 2.63 -32.23 -16.00
C ASP A 479 1.52 -31.34 -15.45
N LYS A 480 1.40 -30.09 -15.93
CA LYS A 480 0.32 -29.17 -15.60
C LYS A 480 -0.16 -28.44 -16.84
N LEU A 481 -1.48 -28.25 -16.95
CA LEU A 481 -2.10 -27.46 -18.00
C LEU A 481 -3.05 -26.45 -17.35
N PHE A 482 -2.98 -25.21 -17.81
CA PHE A 482 -3.84 -24.12 -17.38
C PHE A 482 -4.44 -23.39 -18.58
N PHE A 483 -5.65 -22.87 -18.39
CA PHE A 483 -6.22 -21.83 -19.23
C PHE A 483 -6.32 -20.53 -18.42
N VAL A 484 -5.69 -19.48 -18.91
CA VAL A 484 -5.63 -18.17 -18.25
C VAL A 484 -6.60 -17.23 -18.94
N VAL A 485 -7.40 -16.50 -18.16
CA VAL A 485 -8.31 -15.47 -18.67
C VAL A 485 -8.14 -14.20 -17.86
N MET A 486 -7.74 -13.11 -18.49
CA MET A 486 -7.59 -11.79 -17.89
C MET A 486 -8.67 -10.86 -18.43
N GLY A 487 -9.28 -10.05 -17.54
CA GLY A 487 -10.13 -8.94 -17.97
C GLY A 487 -9.29 -7.83 -18.57
N ALA A 488 -9.72 -7.32 -19.73
CA ALA A 488 -9.02 -6.32 -20.52
C ALA A 488 -10.06 -5.51 -21.33
N PRO A 489 -10.89 -4.68 -20.68
CA PRO A 489 -11.96 -3.91 -21.33
C PRO A 489 -11.41 -3.02 -22.44
N GLU A 490 -12.25 -2.69 -23.43
CA GLU A 490 -11.83 -1.95 -24.63
C GLU A 490 -11.10 -0.64 -24.32
N GLN A 491 -11.47 -0.01 -23.21
CA GLN A 491 -10.79 1.14 -22.62
C GLN A 491 -10.35 0.79 -21.20
N TYR A 492 -9.22 1.34 -20.77
CA TYR A 492 -8.75 1.19 -19.40
C TYR A 492 -9.74 1.84 -18.42
N ILE A 493 -10.04 1.13 -17.33
CA ILE A 493 -10.94 1.61 -16.27
C ILE A 493 -10.14 1.61 -14.97
N SER A 494 -9.91 2.81 -14.43
CA SER A 494 -9.34 2.99 -13.10
C SER A 494 -10.30 2.48 -12.02
N HIS A 495 -9.74 2.02 -10.90
CA HIS A 495 -10.51 1.47 -9.79
C HIS A 495 -10.59 2.47 -8.65
N ALA A 496 -11.79 2.98 -8.39
CA ALA A 496 -12.06 3.88 -7.27
C ALA A 496 -12.13 3.08 -5.96
N TRP A 497 -11.63 3.67 -4.87
CA TRP A 497 -11.81 3.07 -3.54
C TRP A 497 -13.13 3.54 -2.94
N ASN A 498 -14.13 2.65 -2.90
CA ASN A 498 -15.47 2.92 -2.37
C ASN A 498 -15.98 1.82 -1.41
N GLU A 499 -15.26 0.70 -1.25
CA GLU A 499 -15.65 -0.48 -0.47
C GLU A 499 -16.96 -1.15 -0.96
N ASP A 500 -17.30 -1.01 -2.25
CA ASP A 500 -18.51 -1.54 -2.85
C ASP A 500 -18.20 -2.34 -4.12
N GLU A 501 -18.19 -3.67 -4.02
CA GLU A 501 -17.90 -4.50 -5.19
C GLU A 501 -19.04 -4.53 -6.23
N THR A 502 -20.19 -3.90 -5.97
CA THR A 502 -21.36 -3.97 -6.86
C THR A 502 -21.24 -3.03 -8.06
N ASP A 503 -20.34 -2.06 -8.00
CA ASP A 503 -19.98 -1.18 -9.12
C ASP A 503 -18.61 -1.50 -9.74
N ASP A 504 -17.91 -2.51 -9.22
CA ASP A 504 -16.64 -2.99 -9.79
C ASP A 504 -16.81 -3.40 -11.25
N ALA A 505 -15.82 -3.04 -12.06
CA ALA A 505 -15.71 -3.53 -13.42
C ALA A 505 -15.61 -5.06 -13.45
N GLN A 506 -16.36 -5.71 -14.35
CA GLN A 506 -16.40 -7.15 -14.52
C GLN A 506 -16.36 -7.51 -16.01
N CYS A 507 -15.53 -8.49 -16.36
CA CYS A 507 -15.34 -9.03 -17.71
C CYS A 507 -15.79 -10.50 -17.75
N PRO A 508 -17.11 -10.77 -17.78
CA PRO A 508 -17.64 -12.13 -17.66
C PRO A 508 -17.38 -12.97 -18.91
N TYR A 509 -17.25 -14.28 -18.75
CA TYR A 509 -17.03 -15.20 -19.87
C TYR A 509 -17.61 -16.58 -19.57
N LYS A 510 -17.68 -17.41 -20.61
CA LYS A 510 -17.90 -18.85 -20.50
C LYS A 510 -16.97 -19.62 -21.44
N VAL A 511 -16.60 -20.82 -21.04
CA VAL A 511 -15.65 -21.69 -21.76
C VAL A 511 -16.22 -23.09 -21.88
N LYS A 512 -15.91 -23.76 -22.99
CA LYS A 512 -16.19 -25.19 -23.17
C LYS A 512 -14.90 -25.89 -23.60
N PHE A 513 -14.61 -27.00 -22.95
CA PHE A 513 -13.38 -27.77 -23.17
C PHE A 513 -13.65 -28.96 -24.11
N GLU A 514 -12.69 -29.25 -24.99
CA GLU A 514 -12.67 -30.44 -25.86
C GLU A 514 -11.29 -31.10 -25.75
N GLY A 515 -11.26 -32.42 -25.57
CA GLY A 515 -10.03 -33.18 -25.38
C GLY A 515 -9.39 -33.03 -24.00
N THR A 516 -9.98 -32.23 -23.11
CA THR A 516 -9.61 -32.03 -21.70
C THR A 516 -10.86 -31.61 -20.93
N ASP A 517 -10.79 -31.61 -19.60
CA ASP A 517 -11.80 -31.00 -18.74
C ASP A 517 -11.11 -30.25 -17.57
N LEU A 518 -11.91 -29.65 -16.69
CA LEU A 518 -11.46 -29.07 -15.43
C LEU A 518 -10.72 -30.13 -14.59
N LEU A 519 -9.56 -29.75 -14.05
CA LEU A 519 -8.78 -30.62 -13.16
C LEU A 519 -9.62 -30.98 -11.92
N ASN A 520 -9.86 -32.28 -11.73
CA ASN A 520 -10.62 -32.82 -10.59
C ASN A 520 -9.90 -32.74 -9.24
#